data_AF-A0A3C1H1S2-F1
#
_entry.id   AF-A0A3C1H1S2-F1
#
_cell.length_a   1.000
_cell.length_b   1.000
_cell.length_c   1.000
_cell.angle_alpha   90.00
_cell.angle_beta   90.00
_cell.angle_gamma   90.00
#
_symmetry.space_group_name_H-M   'P 1'
#
loop_
_entity.id
_entity.type
_entity.pdbx_description
1 polymer ?
#
loop_
_entity_poly.entity_id
_entity_poly.type
_entity_poly.pdbx_seq_one_letter_code
_entity_poly.pdbx_strand_id
1 'polypeptide(L)'
;MKKIRLFAMAAAMLLSACAVTACGEQSSATEDQAEEDMPYGATVVENRDGDYTLCYDRRFLDDYLVDMIRKYYLSIQEKDGEAFSKLLFPLYHQYQLDEFYEGELTDQDIVERTNAAISEYYNIDFAYSYIDIKSLIDTDSQSQERDSLLPMLDDLAAEKDMPKISEKTEKLYEMTIDRYIGERGKTDKNPTDIVLKDEKLYAIKYDDQWYLIYL
;
A
#
# COMPACT_ATOMS: atom_id res chain seq x y z
N MET A 1 -13.39 -46.80 -18.04
CA MET A 1 -14.28 -45.62 -18.02
C MET A 1 -14.58 -45.26 -16.57
N LYS A 2 -13.83 -44.30 -16.01
CA LYS A 2 -13.96 -43.88 -14.60
C LYS A 2 -14.99 -42.76 -14.50
N LYS A 3 -15.98 -42.95 -13.62
CA LYS A 3 -17.09 -42.04 -13.36
C LYS A 3 -16.58 -40.81 -12.60
N ILE A 4 -16.80 -39.62 -13.16
CA ILE A 4 -16.59 -38.33 -12.50
C ILE A 4 -17.75 -38.14 -11.51
N ARG A 5 -17.43 -37.91 -10.23
CA ARG A 5 -18.39 -37.52 -9.20
C ARG A 5 -18.30 -36.01 -9.02
N LEU A 6 -19.38 -35.30 -9.33
CA LEU A 6 -19.65 -33.94 -8.88
C LEU A 6 -19.59 -33.91 -7.34
N PHE A 7 -18.89 -32.93 -6.78
CA PHE A 7 -19.05 -32.52 -5.38
C PHE A 7 -19.72 -31.15 -5.35
N ALA A 8 -20.90 -31.13 -4.74
CA ALA A 8 -21.73 -29.96 -4.51
C ALA A 8 -21.16 -29.14 -3.33
N MET A 9 -21.04 -27.82 -3.52
CA MET A 9 -20.85 -26.85 -2.44
C MET A 9 -22.23 -26.38 -1.96
N ALA A 10 -22.56 -26.67 -0.70
CA ALA A 10 -23.58 -25.96 0.06
C ALA A 10 -23.37 -26.21 1.56
N ALA A 11 -23.07 -25.14 2.31
CA ALA A 11 -23.35 -24.92 3.74
C ALA A 11 -22.53 -23.70 4.19
N ALA A 12 -22.98 -22.78 5.03
CA ALA A 12 -24.29 -22.46 5.58
C ALA A 12 -24.15 -21.06 6.23
N MET A 13 -25.19 -20.23 6.12
CA MET A 13 -25.33 -19.01 6.92
C MET A 13 -25.44 -19.38 8.40
N LEU A 14 -24.76 -18.65 9.28
CA LEU A 14 -25.05 -18.60 10.70
C LEU A 14 -25.15 -17.15 11.16
N LEU A 15 -26.40 -16.76 11.43
CA LEU A 15 -26.79 -15.61 12.23
C LEU A 15 -26.38 -15.84 13.69
N SER A 16 -25.82 -14.82 14.34
CA SER A 16 -26.18 -14.51 15.73
C SER A 16 -26.23 -13.00 15.94
N ALA A 17 -27.41 -12.55 16.35
CA ALA A 17 -27.68 -11.21 16.81
C ALA A 17 -27.59 -11.19 18.34
N CYS A 18 -26.96 -10.16 18.90
CA CYS A 18 -27.25 -9.64 20.24
C CYS A 18 -26.77 -8.18 20.30
N ALA A 19 -27.71 -7.26 20.10
CA ALA A 19 -27.54 -5.86 20.45
C ALA A 19 -28.56 -5.54 21.56
N VAL A 20 -28.10 -5.36 22.80
CA VAL A 20 -28.76 -4.51 23.82
C VAL A 20 -27.71 -4.03 24.85
N THR A 21 -27.41 -2.73 24.77
CA THR A 21 -26.95 -1.77 25.79
C THR A 21 -26.26 -2.24 27.08
N ALA A 22 -25.01 -1.78 27.25
CA ALA A 22 -24.45 -1.43 28.55
C ALA A 22 -23.81 -0.03 28.45
N CYS A 23 -24.55 1.01 28.86
CA CYS A 23 -23.94 2.26 29.30
C CYS A 23 -23.36 1.98 30.69
N GLY A 24 -22.08 1.62 30.73
CA GLY A 24 -21.29 1.65 31.96
C GLY A 24 -20.47 2.94 31.96
N GLU A 25 -20.77 3.85 32.88
CA GLU A 25 -19.83 4.91 33.25
C GLU A 25 -18.61 4.23 33.89
N GLN A 26 -17.54 4.11 33.10
CA GLN A 26 -16.20 3.85 33.63
C GLN A 26 -15.42 5.16 33.54
N SER A 27 -15.28 5.82 34.69
CA SER A 27 -14.20 6.75 34.94
C SER A 27 -12.89 5.98 34.88
N SER A 28 -12.28 5.93 33.70
CA SER A 28 -10.91 5.45 33.52
C SER A 28 -9.95 6.61 33.76
N ALA A 29 -9.09 6.43 34.76
CA ALA A 29 -7.89 7.22 34.93
C ALA A 29 -7.13 7.22 33.60
N THR A 30 -6.83 8.41 33.08
CA THR A 30 -5.96 8.60 31.92
C THR A 30 -4.55 8.28 32.39
N GLU A 31 -4.14 7.02 32.27
CA GLU A 31 -2.72 6.72 32.14
C GLU A 31 -2.28 7.39 30.84
N ASP A 32 -1.33 8.32 30.93
CA ASP A 32 -0.65 8.89 29.76
C ASP A 32 0.13 7.74 29.09
N GLN A 33 -0.55 6.96 28.23
CA GLN A 33 0.12 6.03 27.34
C GLN A 33 0.93 6.85 26.33
N ALA A 34 2.21 6.54 26.20
CA ALA A 34 3.03 7.10 25.15
C ALA A 34 2.40 6.74 23.79
N GLU A 35 2.38 7.69 22.85
CA GLU A 35 1.78 7.47 21.53
C GLU A 35 2.40 6.24 20.82
N GLU A 36 3.66 5.91 21.10
CA GLU A 36 4.36 4.74 20.55
C GLU A 36 3.75 3.39 20.92
N ASP A 37 3.09 3.28 22.09
CA ASP A 37 2.51 2.02 22.58
C ASP A 37 1.09 1.75 22.04
N MET A 38 0.50 2.71 21.34
CA MET A 38 -0.87 2.60 20.85
C MET A 38 -0.97 1.68 19.62
N PRO A 39 -2.08 0.96 19.38
CA PRO A 39 -2.26 0.18 18.16
C PRO A 39 -2.25 1.10 16.92
N TYR A 40 -1.87 0.55 15.75
CA TYR A 40 -2.05 1.28 14.48
C TYR A 40 -3.50 1.73 14.32
N GLY A 41 -3.72 2.99 13.92
CA GLY A 41 -5.04 3.59 13.83
C GLY A 41 -5.36 4.56 14.97
N ALA A 42 -4.56 4.59 16.04
CA ALA A 42 -4.82 5.44 17.20
C ALA A 42 -4.51 6.92 16.95
N THR A 43 -3.58 7.23 16.04
CA THR A 43 -3.20 8.62 15.72
C THR A 43 -3.37 8.93 14.23
N VAL A 44 -4.50 8.48 13.68
CA VAL A 44 -4.85 8.72 12.28
C VAL A 44 -5.08 10.19 12.02
N VAL A 45 -4.48 10.68 10.95
CA VAL A 45 -4.65 12.02 10.42
C VAL A 45 -5.07 11.96 8.96
N GLU A 46 -5.80 13.00 8.52
CA GLU A 46 -6.12 13.21 7.11
C GLU A 46 -5.30 14.38 6.59
N ASN A 47 -4.36 14.10 5.69
CA ASN A 47 -3.63 15.11 4.96
C ASN A 47 -4.39 15.44 3.66
N ARG A 48 -5.01 16.62 3.65
CA ARG A 48 -5.83 17.14 2.54
C ARG A 48 -5.04 18.07 1.61
N ASP A 49 -3.73 18.19 1.82
CA ASP A 49 -2.87 19.07 1.05
C ASP A 49 -2.48 18.39 -0.26
N GLY A 50 -3.30 18.55 -1.31
CA GLY A 50 -3.02 18.05 -2.67
C GLY A 50 -4.28 17.68 -3.45
N ASP A 51 -4.12 16.88 -4.51
CA ASP A 51 -5.20 16.51 -5.44
C ASP A 51 -6.24 15.53 -4.85
N TYR A 52 -5.85 14.83 -3.79
CA TYR A 52 -6.67 13.87 -3.05
C TYR A 52 -6.25 13.82 -1.57
N THR A 53 -7.04 13.20 -0.70
CA THR A 53 -6.66 13.05 0.72
C THR A 53 -5.83 11.80 0.96
N LEU A 54 -4.76 11.93 1.74
CA LEU A 54 -3.99 10.80 2.27
C LEU A 54 -4.32 10.63 3.76
N CYS A 55 -4.81 9.45 4.13
CA CYS A 55 -5.12 9.09 5.51
C CYS A 55 -4.16 8.04 6.03
N TYR A 56 -3.54 8.32 7.17
CA TYR A 56 -2.49 7.50 7.71
C TYR A 56 -2.27 7.76 9.20
N ASP A 57 -1.59 6.83 9.86
CA ASP A 57 -1.16 6.99 11.25
C ASP A 57 0.16 7.77 11.32
N ARG A 58 0.12 8.99 11.90
CA ARG A 58 1.23 9.96 11.88
C ARG A 58 2.50 9.52 12.59
N ARG A 59 2.44 8.47 13.42
CA ARG A 59 3.62 7.96 14.15
C ARG A 59 4.63 7.28 13.24
N PHE A 60 4.16 6.72 12.12
CA PHE A 60 4.98 5.87 11.27
C PHE A 60 5.50 6.58 10.03
N LEU A 61 4.72 7.50 9.45
CA LEU A 61 5.09 8.18 8.21
C LEU A 61 5.51 9.62 8.46
N ASP A 62 6.75 9.93 8.12
CA ASP A 62 7.25 11.30 8.06
C ASP A 62 6.71 12.04 6.82
N ASP A 63 6.84 13.37 6.81
CA ASP A 63 6.33 14.22 5.72
C ASP A 63 6.93 13.84 4.35
N TYR A 64 8.15 13.32 4.32
CA TYR A 64 8.82 12.94 3.07
C TYR A 64 8.20 11.67 2.49
N LEU A 65 7.97 10.64 3.31
CA LEU A 65 7.32 9.41 2.88
C LEU A 65 5.84 9.65 2.50
N VAL A 66 5.15 10.54 3.21
CA VAL A 66 3.79 10.99 2.87
C VAL A 66 3.76 11.62 1.47
N ASP A 67 4.69 12.55 1.17
CA ASP A 67 4.81 13.17 -0.14
C ASP A 67 5.22 12.18 -1.25
N MET A 68 6.07 11.20 -0.92
CA MET A 68 6.46 10.13 -1.85
C MET A 68 5.29 9.25 -2.26
N ILE A 69 4.49 8.77 -1.30
CA ILE A 69 3.28 8.00 -1.57
C ILE A 69 2.29 8.85 -2.37
N ARG A 70 2.22 10.15 -2.09
CA ARG A 70 1.39 11.08 -2.85
C ARG A 70 1.81 11.15 -4.33
N LYS A 71 3.10 11.35 -4.57
CA LYS A 71 3.66 11.41 -5.93
C LYS A 71 3.52 10.08 -6.67
N TYR A 72 3.57 8.96 -5.97
CA TYR A 72 3.43 7.64 -6.58
C TYR A 72 2.05 7.47 -7.24
N TYR A 73 0.96 7.64 -6.48
CA TYR A 73 -0.38 7.52 -7.06
C TYR A 73 -0.68 8.64 -8.06
N LEU A 74 -0.17 9.86 -7.85
CA LEU A 74 -0.33 10.94 -8.82
C LEU A 74 0.34 10.60 -10.16
N SER A 75 1.52 9.99 -10.15
CA SER A 75 2.21 9.58 -11.38
C SER A 75 1.40 8.55 -12.20
N ILE A 76 0.67 7.65 -11.54
CA ILE A 76 -0.24 6.70 -12.20
C ILE A 76 -1.48 7.43 -12.76
N GLN A 77 -2.07 8.35 -11.99
CA GLN A 77 -3.24 9.13 -12.44
C GLN A 77 -2.91 10.00 -13.66
N GLU A 78 -1.76 10.67 -13.64
CA GLU A 78 -1.34 11.58 -14.72
C GLU A 78 -0.55 10.87 -15.83
N LYS A 79 -0.29 9.56 -15.68
CA LYS A 79 0.46 8.71 -16.62
C LYS A 79 1.88 9.25 -16.88
N ASP A 80 2.57 9.61 -15.80
CA ASP A 80 3.93 10.12 -15.83
C ASP A 80 4.92 9.02 -15.41
N GLY A 81 5.46 8.30 -16.40
CA GLY A 81 6.41 7.21 -16.15
C GLY A 81 7.73 7.67 -15.53
N GLU A 82 8.18 8.89 -15.82
CA GLU A 82 9.43 9.42 -15.26
C GLU A 82 9.26 9.78 -13.77
N ALA A 83 8.13 10.38 -13.41
CA ALA A 83 7.81 10.64 -12.01
C ALA A 83 7.62 9.34 -11.23
N PHE A 84 7.02 8.32 -11.85
CA PHE A 84 6.80 7.01 -11.27
C PHE A 84 8.11 6.31 -10.88
N SER A 85 9.04 6.12 -11.83
CA SER A 85 10.24 5.32 -11.59
C SER A 85 11.24 5.95 -10.63
N LYS A 86 11.25 7.28 -10.51
CA LYS A 86 12.09 7.99 -9.51
C LYS A 86 11.75 7.67 -8.06
N LEU A 87 10.54 7.17 -7.81
CA LEU A 87 10.08 6.85 -6.45
C LEU A 87 10.39 5.40 -6.08
N LEU A 88 10.74 4.56 -7.06
CA LEU A 88 10.88 3.13 -6.88
C LEU A 88 12.29 2.73 -6.49
N PHE A 89 12.40 1.64 -5.73
CA PHE A 89 13.70 1.08 -5.37
C PHE A 89 14.39 0.52 -6.63
N PRO A 90 15.52 1.11 -7.10
CA PRO A 90 16.01 0.87 -8.45
C PRO A 90 16.32 -0.60 -8.76
N LEU A 91 16.89 -1.30 -7.79
CA LEU A 91 17.29 -2.70 -7.96
C LEU A 91 16.08 -3.62 -8.17
N TYR A 92 15.02 -3.41 -7.39
CA TYR A 92 13.80 -4.20 -7.48
C TYR A 92 13.00 -3.84 -8.73
N HIS A 93 12.89 -2.55 -9.03
CA HIS A 93 12.17 -2.09 -10.22
C HIS A 93 12.79 -2.63 -11.50
N GLN A 94 14.13 -2.61 -11.61
CA GLN A 94 14.81 -3.22 -12.75
C GLN A 94 14.53 -4.73 -12.86
N TYR A 95 14.54 -5.44 -11.74
CA TYR A 95 14.16 -6.86 -11.71
C TYR A 95 12.71 -7.07 -12.20
N GLN A 96 11.78 -6.18 -11.85
CA GLN A 96 10.40 -6.24 -12.36
C GLN A 96 10.33 -6.09 -13.88
N LEU A 97 11.02 -5.09 -14.41
CA LEU A 97 11.12 -4.85 -15.85
C LEU A 97 11.68 -6.06 -16.59
N ASP A 98 12.76 -6.65 -16.08
CA ASP A 98 13.45 -7.75 -16.75
C ASP A 98 12.68 -9.07 -16.66
N GLU A 99 12.14 -9.41 -15.48
CA GLU A 99 11.62 -10.77 -15.21
C GLU A 99 10.10 -10.89 -15.32
N PHE A 100 9.33 -9.88 -14.92
CA PHE A 100 7.86 -9.93 -15.00
C PHE A 100 7.33 -9.37 -16.30
N TYR A 101 8.04 -8.38 -16.86
CA TYR A 101 7.68 -7.73 -18.11
C TYR A 101 8.55 -8.17 -19.28
N GLU A 102 9.47 -9.12 -19.08
CA GLU A 102 10.37 -9.66 -20.11
C GLU A 102 11.16 -8.58 -20.87
N GLY A 103 11.40 -7.42 -20.23
CA GLY A 103 12.00 -6.23 -20.82
C GLY A 103 11.12 -5.51 -21.87
N GLU A 104 9.86 -5.89 -22.01
CA GLU A 104 8.96 -5.37 -23.04
C GLU A 104 8.23 -4.09 -22.65
N LEU A 105 8.07 -3.82 -21.35
CA LEU A 105 7.36 -2.64 -20.86
C LEU A 105 8.32 -1.56 -20.38
N THR A 106 8.03 -0.32 -20.75
CA THR A 106 8.63 0.87 -20.14
C THR A 106 7.81 1.34 -18.95
N ASP A 107 8.39 2.22 -18.12
CA ASP A 107 7.66 2.89 -17.03
C ASP A 107 6.40 3.61 -17.54
N GLN A 108 6.48 4.20 -18.73
CA GLN A 108 5.36 4.85 -19.39
C GLN A 108 4.25 3.83 -19.72
N ASP A 109 4.61 2.66 -20.25
CA ASP A 109 3.64 1.60 -20.54
C ASP A 109 2.95 1.11 -19.27
N ILE A 110 3.69 0.98 -18.15
CA ILE A 110 3.15 0.54 -16.87
C ILE A 110 2.07 1.50 -16.36
N VAL A 111 2.38 2.80 -16.30
CA VAL A 111 1.42 3.80 -15.79
C VAL A 111 0.24 3.98 -16.73
N GLU A 112 0.44 3.96 -18.05
CA GLU A 112 -0.65 4.06 -19.03
C GLU A 112 -1.58 2.86 -18.98
N ARG A 113 -1.03 1.64 -18.93
CA ARG A 113 -1.84 0.42 -18.85
C ARG A 113 -2.59 0.31 -17.53
N THR A 114 -1.97 0.70 -16.41
CA THR A 114 -2.64 0.70 -15.10
C THR A 114 -3.82 1.67 -15.10
N ASN A 115 -3.58 2.90 -15.59
CA ASN A 115 -4.61 3.93 -15.73
C ASN A 115 -5.76 3.48 -16.67
N ALA A 116 -5.41 2.94 -17.85
CA ALA A 116 -6.38 2.47 -18.84
C ALA A 116 -7.20 1.28 -18.31
N ALA A 117 -6.56 0.31 -17.65
CA ALA A 117 -7.25 -0.86 -17.09
C ALA A 117 -8.33 -0.45 -16.09
N ILE A 118 -8.05 0.53 -15.22
CA ILE A 118 -9.01 1.06 -14.26
C ILE A 118 -10.13 1.83 -14.99
N SER A 119 -9.75 2.76 -15.88
CA SER A 119 -10.70 3.61 -16.61
C SER A 119 -11.67 2.79 -17.46
N GLU A 120 -11.18 1.77 -18.16
CA GLU A 120 -11.97 0.89 -19.01
C GLU A 120 -12.86 -0.05 -18.20
N TYR A 121 -12.33 -0.68 -17.16
CA TYR A 121 -13.09 -1.64 -16.35
C TYR A 121 -14.30 -0.99 -15.67
N TYR A 122 -14.12 0.23 -15.15
CA TYR A 122 -15.19 0.96 -14.46
C TYR A 122 -15.95 1.95 -15.35
N ASN A 123 -15.50 2.17 -16.59
CA ASN A 123 -16.05 3.16 -17.52
C ASN A 123 -16.12 4.57 -16.89
N ILE A 124 -14.97 5.05 -16.42
CA ILE A 124 -14.81 6.33 -15.71
C ILE A 124 -13.64 7.15 -16.27
N ASP A 125 -13.64 8.45 -15.93
CA ASP A 125 -12.41 9.25 -15.95
C ASP A 125 -11.69 9.03 -14.62
N PHE A 126 -10.54 8.37 -14.66
CA PHE A 126 -9.85 7.91 -13.46
C PHE A 126 -9.15 9.06 -12.72
N ALA A 127 -9.56 9.26 -11.46
CA ALA A 127 -8.89 10.12 -10.51
C ALA A 127 -9.04 9.58 -9.08
N TYR A 128 -7.96 9.60 -8.31
CA TYR A 128 -8.03 9.30 -6.89
C TYR A 128 -8.75 10.44 -6.15
N SER A 129 -9.64 10.08 -5.22
CA SER A 129 -10.27 11.02 -4.27
C SER A 129 -9.67 10.89 -2.87
N TYR A 130 -9.28 9.68 -2.51
CA TYR A 130 -8.78 9.34 -1.18
C TYR A 130 -7.86 8.12 -1.22
N ILE A 131 -6.82 8.14 -0.40
CA ILE A 131 -5.89 7.03 -0.19
C ILE A 131 -5.86 6.74 1.31
N ASP A 132 -6.16 5.51 1.70
CA ASP A 132 -6.29 5.09 3.09
C ASP A 132 -5.26 4.00 3.43
N ILE A 133 -4.23 4.36 4.18
CA ILE A 133 -3.25 3.41 4.69
C ILE A 133 -3.87 2.73 5.91
N LYS A 134 -4.49 1.57 5.70
CA LYS A 134 -5.29 0.85 6.72
C LYS A 134 -4.45 0.16 7.78
N SER A 135 -3.25 -0.28 7.40
CA SER A 135 -2.30 -0.92 8.29
C SER A 135 -0.90 -0.64 7.82
N LEU A 136 0.01 -0.47 8.76
CA LEU A 136 1.43 -0.46 8.52
C LEU A 136 2.08 -1.47 9.47
N ILE A 137 2.89 -2.36 8.91
CA ILE A 137 3.75 -3.27 9.67
C ILE A 137 5.15 -2.71 9.58
N ASP A 138 5.69 -2.30 10.74
CA ASP A 138 7.11 -2.03 10.89
C ASP A 138 7.83 -3.37 10.94
N THR A 139 8.60 -3.68 9.90
CA THR A 139 9.20 -5.00 9.77
C THR A 139 10.48 -5.17 10.59
N ASP A 140 10.84 -4.19 11.43
CA ASP A 140 11.97 -4.31 12.37
C ASP A 140 11.85 -5.53 13.31
N SER A 141 10.63 -6.04 13.54
CA SER A 141 10.36 -7.31 14.23
C SER A 141 9.98 -8.43 13.25
N GLN A 142 10.76 -9.52 13.23
CA GLN A 142 10.46 -10.86 12.67
C GLN A 142 9.08 -11.01 12.01
N SER A 143 8.95 -10.51 10.78
CA SER A 143 7.75 -10.65 9.94
C SER A 143 8.11 -11.55 8.75
N GLN A 144 7.22 -12.47 8.39
CA GLN A 144 7.48 -13.45 7.32
C GLN A 144 7.77 -12.77 5.96
N GLU A 145 7.26 -11.57 5.75
CA GLU A 145 7.38 -10.80 4.52
C GLU A 145 8.72 -10.03 4.43
N ARG A 146 9.26 -9.52 5.55
CA ARG A 146 10.67 -9.07 5.58
C ARG A 146 11.63 -10.23 5.35
N ASP A 147 11.30 -11.40 5.90
CA ASP A 147 12.07 -12.63 5.72
C ASP A 147 12.05 -13.12 4.26
N SER A 148 11.25 -12.53 3.37
CA SER A 148 11.27 -12.81 1.94
C SER A 148 11.81 -11.65 1.10
N LEU A 149 11.41 -10.40 1.37
CA LEU A 149 11.80 -9.25 0.53
C LEU A 149 13.27 -8.85 0.71
N LEU A 150 13.77 -8.69 1.94
CA LEU A 150 15.19 -8.29 2.14
C LEU A 150 16.18 -9.35 1.63
N PRO A 151 15.98 -10.66 1.89
CA PRO A 151 16.84 -11.68 1.30
C PRO A 151 16.81 -11.69 -0.23
N MET A 152 15.63 -11.49 -0.84
CA MET A 152 15.53 -11.35 -2.29
C MET A 152 16.33 -10.13 -2.79
N LEU A 153 16.24 -8.98 -2.12
CA LEU A 153 17.03 -7.81 -2.49
C LEU A 153 18.54 -8.03 -2.31
N ASP A 154 18.95 -8.78 -1.29
CA ASP A 154 20.35 -9.18 -1.08
C ASP A 154 20.84 -10.11 -2.21
N ASP A 155 20.02 -11.06 -2.64
CA ASP A 155 20.33 -11.97 -3.75
C ASP A 155 20.48 -11.19 -5.06
N LEU A 156 19.55 -10.27 -5.36
CA LEU A 156 19.64 -9.38 -6.53
C LEU A 156 20.89 -8.48 -6.48
N ALA A 157 21.26 -8.01 -5.28
CA ALA A 157 22.47 -7.21 -5.11
C ALA A 157 23.73 -8.05 -5.34
N ALA A 158 23.74 -9.29 -4.86
CA ALA A 158 24.86 -10.22 -5.05
C ALA A 158 25.08 -10.56 -6.54
N GLU A 159 24.01 -10.73 -7.32
CA GLU A 159 24.09 -10.93 -8.78
C GLU A 159 24.76 -9.76 -9.52
N LYS A 160 24.76 -8.56 -8.93
CA LYS A 160 25.36 -7.34 -9.49
C LYS A 160 26.65 -6.91 -8.77
N ASP A 161 27.26 -7.79 -7.98
CA ASP A 161 28.46 -7.51 -7.16
C ASP A 161 28.30 -6.28 -6.23
N MET A 162 27.09 -6.04 -5.72
CA MET A 162 26.76 -4.94 -4.80
C MET A 162 26.77 -5.41 -3.34
N PRO A 163 26.97 -4.50 -2.35
CA PRO A 163 26.76 -4.81 -0.94
C PRO A 163 25.32 -5.25 -0.67
N LYS A 164 25.13 -6.03 0.39
CA LYS A 164 23.80 -6.44 0.85
C LYS A 164 22.93 -5.22 1.11
N ILE A 165 21.71 -5.28 0.62
CA ILE A 165 20.71 -4.23 0.83
C ILE A 165 20.33 -4.21 2.32
N SER A 166 20.14 -5.39 2.91
CA SER A 166 19.77 -5.56 4.32
C SER A 166 20.75 -4.91 5.31
N GLU A 167 22.03 -4.78 4.96
CA GLU A 167 23.06 -4.16 5.82
C GLU A 167 22.95 -2.62 5.86
N LYS A 168 22.27 -2.02 4.88
CA LYS A 168 22.11 -0.58 4.70
C LYS A 168 20.66 -0.11 4.84
N THR A 169 19.72 -1.04 4.95
CA THR A 169 18.32 -0.74 5.23
C THR A 169 18.18 -0.28 6.68
N GLU A 170 17.67 0.93 6.87
CA GLU A 170 17.36 1.48 8.19
C GLU A 170 15.94 1.12 8.64
N LYS A 171 15.00 1.08 7.69
CA LYS A 171 13.58 0.80 7.94
C LYS A 171 12.95 0.12 6.74
N LEU A 172 11.98 -0.75 6.99
CA LEU A 172 11.13 -1.33 5.96
C LEU A 172 9.69 -1.41 6.48
N TYR A 173 8.78 -0.76 5.77
CA TYR A 173 7.35 -0.75 6.05
C TYR A 173 6.60 -1.57 5.01
N GLU A 174 5.71 -2.43 5.49
CA GLU A 174 4.65 -3.00 4.66
C GLU A 174 3.34 -2.25 4.93
N MET A 175 2.75 -1.69 3.89
CA MET A 175 1.50 -0.95 3.97
C MET A 175 0.38 -1.71 3.25
N THR A 176 -0.80 -1.75 3.88
CA THR A 176 -2.05 -2.16 3.22
C THR A 176 -2.87 -0.92 2.91
N ILE A 177 -3.17 -0.68 1.64
CA ILE A 177 -3.76 0.58 1.17
C ILE A 177 -5.09 0.32 0.44
N ASP A 178 -6.12 1.06 0.84
CA ASP A 178 -7.36 1.19 0.05
C ASP A 178 -7.30 2.49 -0.75
N ARG A 179 -7.50 2.39 -2.07
CA ARG A 179 -7.58 3.54 -2.96
C ARG A 179 -9.02 3.81 -3.35
N TYR A 180 -9.45 5.04 -3.21
CA TYR A 180 -10.79 5.49 -3.55
C TYR A 180 -10.70 6.31 -4.84
N ILE A 181 -11.51 5.95 -5.81
CA ILE A 181 -11.60 6.62 -7.10
C ILE A 181 -12.93 7.37 -7.11
N GLY A 182 -12.83 8.66 -7.39
CA GLY A 182 -13.97 9.58 -7.39
C GLY A 182 -13.79 10.68 -8.42
N GLU A 183 -14.55 11.76 -8.26
CA GLU A 183 -14.37 12.94 -9.12
C GLU A 183 -13.04 13.64 -8.81
N ARG A 184 -12.32 14.01 -9.88
CA ARG A 184 -11.04 14.74 -9.79
C ARG A 184 -11.18 15.99 -8.92
N GLY A 185 -10.26 16.15 -7.97
CA GLY A 185 -10.23 17.29 -7.04
C GLY A 185 -11.19 17.18 -5.85
N LYS A 186 -11.94 16.07 -5.72
CA LYS A 186 -12.63 15.76 -4.46
C LYS A 186 -11.65 15.10 -3.49
N THR A 187 -11.70 15.53 -2.24
CA THR A 187 -10.79 15.08 -1.18
C THR A 187 -11.51 14.31 -0.07
N ASP A 188 -12.83 14.13 -0.15
CA ASP A 188 -13.63 13.39 0.82
C ASP A 188 -14.05 12.02 0.28
N LYS A 189 -14.09 11.01 1.15
CA LYS A 189 -14.69 9.70 0.83
C LYS A 189 -16.18 9.88 0.54
N ASN A 190 -16.64 9.43 -0.63
CA ASN A 190 -18.07 9.37 -0.94
C ASN A 190 -18.57 7.92 -0.94
N PRO A 191 -19.83 7.66 -0.54
CA PRO A 191 -20.43 6.32 -0.62
C PRO A 191 -20.49 5.74 -2.04
N THR A 192 -20.34 6.58 -3.06
CA THR A 192 -20.35 6.22 -4.47
C THR A 192 -18.95 6.02 -5.05
N ASP A 193 -17.89 6.28 -4.28
CA ASP A 193 -16.52 6.10 -4.76
C ASP A 193 -16.26 4.61 -5.02
N ILE A 194 -15.50 4.34 -6.09
CA ILE A 194 -15.01 2.99 -6.37
C ILE A 194 -13.82 2.74 -5.44
N VAL A 195 -13.83 1.60 -4.74
CA VAL A 195 -12.77 1.26 -3.79
C VAL A 195 -11.93 0.11 -4.33
N LEU A 196 -10.67 0.38 -4.63
CA LEU A 196 -9.65 -0.63 -4.95
C LEU A 196 -8.93 -1.04 -3.67
N LYS A 197 -9.33 -2.18 -3.11
CA LYS A 197 -8.93 -2.60 -1.78
C LYS A 197 -7.60 -3.33 -1.72
N ASP A 198 -7.00 -3.28 -0.54
CA ASP A 198 -5.94 -4.18 -0.08
C ASP A 198 -4.70 -4.22 -1.00
N GLU A 199 -4.29 -3.07 -1.53
CA GLU A 199 -2.97 -2.96 -2.17
C GLU A 199 -1.87 -3.19 -1.14
N LYS A 200 -0.84 -3.93 -1.54
CA LYS A 200 0.41 -4.01 -0.81
C LYS A 200 1.42 -3.07 -1.44
N LEU A 201 1.89 -2.12 -0.64
CA LEU A 201 2.96 -1.20 -1.01
C LEU A 201 4.01 -1.24 0.09
N TYR A 202 5.27 -1.38 -0.29
CA TYR A 202 6.39 -1.40 0.64
C TYR A 202 7.15 -0.08 0.55
N ALA A 203 7.65 0.41 1.68
CA ALA A 203 8.56 1.56 1.74
C ALA A 203 9.85 1.15 2.44
N ILE A 204 10.98 1.35 1.77
CA ILE A 204 12.31 1.01 2.28
C ILE A 204 13.13 2.29 2.46
N LYS A 205 13.74 2.46 3.63
CA LYS A 205 14.74 3.50 3.87
C LYS A 205 16.12 2.89 3.71
N TYR A 206 16.85 3.29 2.67
CA TYR A 206 18.15 2.76 2.27
C TYR A 206 19.11 3.92 1.99
N ASP A 207 20.29 3.91 2.61
CA ASP A 207 21.29 4.99 2.51
C ASP A 207 20.66 6.40 2.71
N ASP A 208 19.94 6.62 3.82
CA ASP A 208 19.24 7.87 4.16
C ASP A 208 18.14 8.33 3.18
N GLN A 209 17.75 7.50 2.20
CA GLN A 209 16.70 7.80 1.23
C GLN A 209 15.55 6.80 1.31
N TRP A 210 14.31 7.29 1.21
CA TRP A 210 13.14 6.44 1.04
C TRP A 210 12.97 6.02 -0.42
N TYR A 211 12.46 4.81 -0.61
CA TYR A 211 12.01 4.29 -1.89
C TYR A 211 10.75 3.44 -1.68
N LEU A 212 9.94 3.32 -2.73
CA LEU A 212 8.79 2.44 -2.77
C LEU A 212 9.12 1.14 -3.52
N ILE A 213 8.49 0.05 -3.09
CA ILE A 213 8.51 -1.24 -3.77
C ILE A 213 7.05 -1.67 -3.92
N TYR A 214 6.61 -1.90 -5.16
CA TYR A 214 5.29 -2.44 -5.46
C TYR A 214 5.45 -3.89 -5.93
N LEU A 215 4.55 -4.79 -5.51
CA LEU A 215 4.55 -6.21 -5.87
C LEU A 215 3.47 -6.54 -6.91
#